data_AF-A0A7W0GG49-F1
#
_entry.id   AF-A0A7W0GG49-F1
#
_cell.length_a   1.000
_cell.length_b   1.000
_cell.length_c   1.000
_cell.angle_alpha   90.00
_cell.angle_beta   90.00
_cell.angle_gamma   90.00
#
_symmetry.space_group_name_H-M   'P 1'
#
loop_
_entity.id
_entity.type
_entity.pdbx_description
1 polymer ?
#
loop_
_entity_poly.entity_id
_entity_poly.type
_entity_poly.pdbx_seq_one_letter_code
_entity_poly.pdbx_strand_id
1 'polypeptide(L)'
;MSAKYVGSPVAKDGTVLTEAEIERLADEAETGYDLTKARRVGRPSLDGSHKHSPHISFRTPAELRAKAEERAAKEGKTVSQLAREAFEKYLAS
;
A
#
# COMPACT_ATOMS: atom_id res chain seq x y z
N MET A 1 -7.65 -22.13 -18.07
CA MET A 1 -7.03 -20.87 -18.53
C MET A 1 -7.63 -19.74 -17.71
N SER A 2 -6.87 -19.19 -16.76
CA SER A 2 -7.35 -18.16 -15.81
C SER A 2 -7.05 -16.77 -16.36
N ALA A 3 -8.09 -15.96 -16.56
CA ALA A 3 -8.00 -14.57 -16.97
C ALA A 3 -7.46 -13.69 -15.82
N LYS A 4 -6.22 -13.20 -15.91
CA LYS A 4 -5.73 -12.06 -15.11
C LYS A 4 -4.67 -11.31 -15.93
N TYR A 5 -4.76 -9.97 -15.95
CA TYR A 5 -3.94 -8.98 -16.67
C TYR A 5 -4.42 -8.60 -18.08
N VAL A 6 -5.07 -7.43 -18.16
CA VAL A 6 -5.31 -6.72 -19.42
C VAL A 6 -4.05 -5.90 -19.71
N GLY A 7 -3.12 -6.47 -20.49
CA GLY A 7 -1.84 -5.86 -20.86
C GLY A 7 -0.63 -6.55 -20.23
N SER A 8 0.49 -6.57 -20.98
CA SER A 8 1.76 -7.14 -20.52
C SER A 8 2.31 -6.36 -19.31
N PRO A 9 2.78 -7.04 -18.24
CA PRO A 9 3.38 -6.38 -17.08
C PRO A 9 4.56 -5.50 -17.46
N VAL A 10 4.72 -4.37 -16.77
CA VAL A 10 5.80 -3.41 -17.02
C VAL A 10 6.63 -3.22 -15.76
N ALA A 11 7.95 -3.32 -15.89
CA ALA A 11 8.91 -3.06 -14.81
C ALA A 11 8.94 -1.57 -14.45
N LYS A 12 9.56 -1.25 -13.30
CA LYS A 12 9.65 0.13 -12.80
C LYS A 12 10.31 1.10 -13.79
N ASP A 13 11.20 0.61 -14.63
CA ASP A 13 11.93 1.40 -15.64
C ASP A 13 11.18 1.52 -16.98
N GLY A 14 9.96 0.96 -17.08
CA GLY A 14 9.16 0.98 -18.30
C GLY A 14 9.36 -0.23 -19.22
N THR A 15 10.22 -1.19 -18.85
CA THR A 15 10.44 -2.41 -19.64
C THR A 15 9.22 -3.31 -19.62
N VAL A 16 8.70 -3.69 -20.80
CA VAL A 16 7.60 -4.66 -20.91
C VAL A 16 8.14 -6.07 -20.73
N LEU A 17 7.58 -6.82 -19.79
CA LEU A 17 7.98 -8.18 -19.48
C LEU A 17 7.34 -9.17 -20.46
N THR A 18 8.18 -10.04 -21.03
CA THR A 18 7.77 -11.19 -21.83
C THR A 18 7.29 -12.35 -20.94
N GLU A 19 6.54 -13.28 -21.51
CA GLU A 19 6.06 -14.47 -20.77
C GLU A 19 7.22 -15.30 -20.20
N ALA A 20 8.30 -15.46 -20.97
CA ALA A 20 9.48 -16.20 -20.52
C ALA A 20 10.21 -15.50 -19.36
N GLU A 21 10.24 -14.17 -19.34
CA GLU A 21 10.79 -13.42 -18.21
C GLU A 21 9.91 -13.56 -16.96
N ILE A 22 8.59 -13.57 -17.12
CA ILE A 22 7.64 -13.78 -16.02
C ILE A 22 7.82 -15.17 -15.43
N GLU A 23 7.90 -16.21 -16.27
CA GLU A 23 8.11 -17.59 -15.83
C GLU A 23 9.45 -17.74 -15.10
N ARG A 24 10.54 -17.18 -15.65
CA ARG A 24 11.85 -17.18 -15.00
C ARG A 24 11.82 -16.49 -13.63
N LEU A 25 11.13 -15.35 -13.51
CA LEU A 25 11.00 -14.62 -12.25
C LEU A 25 10.15 -15.38 -11.23
N ALA A 26 9.14 -16.12 -11.68
CA ALA A 26 8.33 -16.98 -10.82
C ALA A 26 9.16 -18.15 -10.27
N ASP A 27 9.90 -18.87 -11.12
CA ASP A 27 10.78 -19.96 -10.70
C ASP A 27 11.87 -19.50 -9.73
N GLU A 28 12.44 -18.32 -9.98
CA GLU A 28 13.40 -17.68 -9.08
C GLU A 28 12.79 -17.42 -7.70
N ALA A 29 11.55 -16.92 -7.66
CA ALA A 29 10.84 -16.65 -6.41
C ALA A 29 10.49 -17.93 -5.64
N GLU A 30 10.06 -18.99 -6.32
CA GLU A 30 9.75 -20.29 -5.71
C GLU A 30 11.00 -21.00 -5.15
N THR A 31 12.16 -20.78 -5.77
CA THR A 31 13.46 -21.24 -5.24
C THR A 31 13.81 -20.56 -3.91
N GLY A 32 13.31 -19.35 -3.70
CA GLY A 32 13.50 -18.57 -2.49
C GLY A 32 14.71 -17.64 -2.56
N TYR A 33 14.61 -16.51 -1.84
CA TYR A 33 15.65 -15.48 -1.78
C TYR A 33 16.46 -15.55 -0.50
N ASP A 34 17.78 -15.34 -0.62
CA ASP A 34 18.64 -15.10 0.54
C ASP A 34 18.38 -13.71 1.13
N LEU A 35 17.50 -13.66 2.13
CA LEU A 35 17.07 -12.42 2.78
C LEU A 35 18.19 -11.74 3.57
N THR A 36 19.34 -12.38 3.80
CA THR A 36 20.51 -11.72 4.41
C THR A 36 21.10 -10.65 3.50
N LYS A 37 20.90 -10.77 2.18
CA LYS A 37 21.33 -9.80 1.16
C LYS A 37 20.29 -8.71 0.90
N ALA A 38 19.07 -8.85 1.44
CA ALA A 38 18.00 -7.89 1.21
C ALA A 38 18.21 -6.61 2.04
N ARG A 39 18.08 -5.45 1.39
CA ARG A 39 17.95 -4.19 2.11
C ARG A 39 16.59 -4.16 2.82
N ARG A 40 16.60 -4.08 4.16
CA ARG A 40 15.38 -3.86 4.95
C ARG A 40 14.90 -2.43 4.75
N VAL A 41 14.12 -2.21 3.70
CA VAL A 41 13.34 -0.99 3.53
C VAL A 41 12.04 -1.23 4.29
N GLY A 42 11.78 -0.48 5.36
CA GLY A 42 10.49 -0.53 6.03
C GLY A 42 9.36 -0.13 5.08
N ARG A 43 8.11 -0.16 5.55
CA ARG A 43 6.98 0.36 4.76
C ARG A 43 7.31 1.79 4.29
N PRO A 44 7.13 2.12 2.99
CA PRO A 44 7.31 3.48 2.50
C PRO A 44 6.53 4.49 3.34
N SER A 45 7.09 5.69 3.49
CA SER A 45 6.40 6.77 4.16
C SER A 45 5.18 7.22 3.35
N LEU A 46 4.21 7.81 4.03
CA LEU A 46 3.02 8.39 3.42
C LEU A 46 3.33 9.57 2.49
N ASP A 47 4.48 10.25 2.68
CA ASP A 47 4.94 11.38 1.85
C ASP A 47 6.00 10.99 0.81
N GLY A 48 6.33 9.70 0.68
CA GLY A 48 7.39 9.20 -0.22
C GLY A 48 8.82 9.52 0.20
N SER A 49 9.03 10.21 1.33
CA SER A 49 10.36 10.44 1.90
C SER A 49 11.01 9.18 2.50
N HIS A 50 12.32 9.26 2.75
CA HIS A 50 13.04 8.20 3.45
C HIS A 50 12.84 8.22 4.98
N LYS A 51 11.96 9.08 5.51
CA LYS A 51 11.70 9.21 6.95
C LYS A 51 10.42 8.48 7.33
N HIS A 52 10.32 8.04 8.59
CA HIS A 52 9.07 7.49 9.09
C HIS A 52 7.98 8.56 9.10
N SER A 53 6.76 8.16 8.70
CA SER A 53 5.61 9.03 8.81
C SER A 53 5.31 9.33 10.29
N PRO A 54 5.11 10.61 10.66
CA PRO A 54 4.64 10.96 11.99
C PRO A 54 3.34 10.23 12.33
N HIS A 55 3.24 9.77 13.57
CA HIS A 55 2.08 9.04 14.06
C HIS A 55 1.39 9.84 15.17
N ILE A 56 0.07 10.02 15.04
CA ILE A 56 -0.78 10.69 16.03
C ILE A 56 -1.85 9.67 16.47
N SER A 57 -1.95 9.45 17.78
CA SER A 57 -2.98 8.60 18.38
C SER A 57 -3.86 9.41 19.32
N PHE A 58 -5.17 9.20 19.25
CA PHE A 58 -6.15 9.80 20.14
C PHE A 58 -7.12 8.74 20.65
N ARG A 59 -7.66 8.93 21.85
CA ARG A 59 -8.75 8.11 22.36
C ARG A 59 -10.08 8.61 21.81
N THR A 60 -10.99 7.70 21.49
CA THR A 60 -12.35 8.04 21.03
C THR A 60 -13.39 7.24 21.78
N PRO A 61 -14.62 7.77 21.91
CA PRO A 61 -15.78 6.97 22.27
C PRO A 61 -15.98 5.82 21.26
N ALA A 62 -16.45 4.67 21.75
CA ALA A 62 -16.69 3.49 20.91
C ALA A 62 -17.64 3.78 19.73
N GLU A 63 -18.70 4.57 19.98
CA GLU A 63 -19.66 4.97 18.94
C GLU A 63 -19.01 5.80 17.82
N LEU A 64 -18.05 6.67 18.16
CA LEU A 64 -17.35 7.47 17.16
C LEU A 64 -16.48 6.58 16.27
N ARG A 65 -15.82 5.58 16.86
CA ARG A 65 -15.05 4.59 16.11
C ARG A 65 -15.94 3.82 15.13
N ALA A 66 -17.11 3.36 15.57
CA ALA A 66 -18.06 2.62 14.73
C ALA A 66 -18.57 3.47 13.56
N LYS A 67 -18.95 4.74 13.81
CA LYS A 67 -19.36 5.67 12.74
C LYS A 67 -18.25 5.90 11.71
N ALA A 68 -17.00 5.99 12.16
CA ALA A 68 -15.86 6.13 11.25
C ALA A 68 -15.65 4.88 10.39
N GLU A 69 -15.85 3.67 10.92
CA GLU A 69 -15.77 2.42 10.15
C GLU A 69 -16.84 2.34 9.08
N GLU A 70 -18.09 2.62 9.45
CA GLU A 70 -19.20 2.63 8.51
C GLU A 70 -18.97 3.63 7.37
N ARG A 71 -18.51 4.84 7.71
CA ARG A 71 -18.22 5.87 6.71
C ARG A 71 -17.06 5.48 5.80
N ALA A 72 -15.98 4.95 6.37
CA ALA A 72 -14.81 4.52 5.61
C ALA A 72 -15.18 3.38 4.64
N ALA A 73 -15.98 2.40 5.11
CA ALA A 73 -16.47 1.31 4.27
C ALA A 73 -17.34 1.81 3.11
N LYS A 74 -18.26 2.75 3.37
CA LYS A 74 -19.09 3.40 2.33
C LYS A 74 -18.25 4.13 1.27
N GLU A 75 -17.11 4.69 1.65
CA GLU A 75 -16.20 5.40 0.74
C GLU A 75 -15.11 4.51 0.12
N GLY A 76 -15.06 3.21 0.44
CA GLY A 76 -13.98 2.32 0.00
C GLY A 76 -12.60 2.71 0.56
N LYS A 77 -12.57 3.32 1.75
CA LYS A 77 -11.36 3.82 2.42
C LYS A 77 -11.08 3.04 3.71
N THR A 78 -9.85 3.15 4.17
CA THR A 78 -9.49 2.82 5.55
C THR A 78 -9.84 3.96 6.50
N VAL A 79 -10.06 3.64 7.77
CA VAL A 79 -10.31 4.66 8.81
C VAL A 79 -9.14 5.64 8.93
N SER A 80 -7.90 5.17 8.75
CA SER A 80 -6.71 6.05 8.77
C SER A 80 -6.67 7.02 7.59
N GLN A 81 -7.15 6.64 6.40
CA GLN A 81 -7.31 7.56 5.28
C GLN A 81 -8.40 8.61 5.57
N LEU A 82 -9.58 8.15 6.02
CA LEU A 82 -10.68 9.05 6.40
C LEU A 82 -10.24 10.06 7.47
N ALA A 83 -9.54 9.60 8.51
CA ALA A 83 -9.05 10.45 9.59
C ALA A 83 -8.04 11.50 9.08
N ARG A 84 -7.12 11.11 8.19
CA ARG A 84 -6.15 12.05 7.61
C ARG A 84 -6.84 13.13 6.80
N GLU A 85 -7.75 12.75 5.90
CA GLU A 85 -8.51 13.71 5.09
C GLU A 85 -9.35 14.66 5.94
N ALA A 86 -10.01 14.15 7.00
CA ALA A 86 -10.79 14.97 7.91
C ALA A 86 -9.90 15.98 8.66
N PHE A 87 -8.72 15.55 9.10
CA PHE A 87 -7.78 16.40 9.82
C PHE A 87 -7.16 17.47 8.90
N GLU A 88 -6.78 17.11 7.68
CA GLU A 88 -6.33 18.06 6.65
C GLU A 88 -7.41 19.11 6.34
N LYS A 89 -8.67 18.70 6.15
CA LYS A 89 -9.80 19.61 5.92
C LYS A 89 -10.04 20.56 7.10
N TYR A 90 -9.93 20.05 8.33
CA TYR A 90 -10.10 20.86 9.54
C TYR A 90 -8.97 21.88 9.75
N LEU A 91 -7.73 21.56 9.36
CA LEU A 91 -6.60 22.48 9.48
C LEU A 91 -6.50 23.49 8.33
N ALA A 92 -7.19 23.23 7.21
CA ALA A 92 -7.26 24.13 6.08
C ALA A 92 -8.37 25.21 6.19
N SER A 93 -9.19 25.15 7.25
CA SER A 93 -10.28 26.11 7.52
C SER A 93 -9.85 27.29 8.37
#